data_AF-A0A916SY88-F1
#
_entry.id   AF-A0A916SY88-F1
#
_cell.length_a   1.000
_cell.length_b   1.000
_cell.length_c   1.000
_cell.angle_alpha   90.00
_cell.angle_beta   90.00
_cell.angle_gamma   90.00
#
_symmetry.space_group_name_H-M   'P 1'
#
loop_
_entity.id
_entity.type
_entity.pdbx_description
1 polymer ?
#
loop_
_entity_poly.entity_id
_entity_poly.type
_entity_poly.pdbx_seq_one_letter_code
_entity_poly.pdbx_strand_id
1 'polypeptide(L)'
;MQRSRRTDPYPWTWERPVGVMVAYFLGILYGFHTGRALANCVAGAGWSFTPDANLFTAIPGVVHGNAAAGISGLHHPASSLLLWSCIVLVELLVVVALSVALKMAFDRWGPNRVQGMASRDEAEDLLGRTRLRKVSGVVRPDLYGKKGRVRG
;
A
#
# COMPACT_ATOMS: atom_id res chain seq x y z
N MET A 1 -31.06 -26.18 24.49
CA MET A 1 -29.59 -26.42 24.57
C MET A 1 -28.90 -25.52 23.56
N GLN A 2 -28.36 -24.41 24.04
CA GLN A 2 -27.76 -23.34 23.23
C GLN A 2 -26.30 -23.73 22.94
N ARG A 3 -26.06 -24.43 21.83
CA ARG A 3 -24.72 -24.76 21.35
C ARG A 3 -24.12 -23.48 20.79
N SER A 4 -23.53 -22.69 21.69
CA SER A 4 -22.56 -21.66 21.33
C SER A 4 -21.62 -22.26 20.29
N ARG A 5 -21.71 -21.78 19.04
CA ARG A 5 -20.73 -22.04 18.00
C ARG A 5 -19.43 -21.41 18.48
N ARG A 6 -18.65 -22.15 19.28
CA ARG A 6 -17.20 -21.93 19.35
C ARG A 6 -16.67 -22.25 17.97
N THR A 7 -16.67 -21.24 17.11
CA THR A 7 -15.77 -21.22 15.97
C THR A 7 -14.40 -21.08 16.59
N ASP A 8 -13.70 -22.19 16.80
CA ASP A 8 -12.29 -22.11 17.18
C ASP A 8 -11.59 -21.35 16.06
N PRO A 9 -11.07 -20.14 16.33
CA PRO A 9 -10.40 -19.36 15.29
C PRO A 9 -9.21 -20.18 14.83
N TYR A 10 -9.14 -20.44 13.52
CA TYR A 10 -8.01 -21.14 12.90
C TYR A 10 -6.72 -20.45 13.39
N PRO A 11 -5.80 -21.19 14.05
CA PRO A 11 -4.62 -20.59 14.63
C PRO A 11 -3.72 -20.13 13.49
N TRP A 12 -3.78 -18.82 13.22
CA TRP A 12 -2.94 -18.15 12.25
C TRP A 12 -1.49 -18.15 12.73
N THR A 13 -0.75 -19.19 12.36
CA THR A 13 0.62 -19.41 12.82
C THR A 13 1.62 -18.67 11.93
N TRP A 14 1.82 -19.10 10.68
CA TRP A 14 2.93 -18.61 9.84
C TRP A 14 2.55 -18.31 8.38
N GLU A 15 1.36 -18.72 7.92
CA GLU A 15 0.95 -18.58 6.52
C GLU A 15 0.93 -17.12 6.04
N ARG A 16 0.39 -16.20 6.86
CA ARG A 16 0.33 -14.76 6.53
C ARG A 16 1.71 -14.11 6.45
N PRO A 17 2.59 -14.20 7.47
CA PRO A 17 3.90 -13.59 7.36
C PRO A 17 4.68 -14.19 6.19
N VAL A 18 4.53 -15.49 5.89
CA VAL A 18 5.10 -16.09 4.67
C VAL A 18 4.51 -15.48 3.41
N GLY A 19 3.19 -15.35 3.31
CA GLY A 19 2.54 -14.70 2.17
C GLY A 19 3.04 -13.27 1.95
N VAL A 20 3.21 -12.49 3.03
CA VAL A 20 3.80 -11.15 2.96
C VAL A 20 5.25 -11.22 2.49
N MET A 21 6.08 -12.10 3.06
CA MET A 21 7.48 -12.25 2.64
C MET A 21 7.59 -12.64 1.16
N VAL A 22 6.77 -13.58 0.68
CA VAL A 22 6.73 -13.99 -0.73
C VAL A 22 6.29 -12.83 -1.62
N ALA A 23 5.27 -12.07 -1.23
CA ALA A 23 4.82 -10.91 -1.99
C ALA A 23 5.91 -9.83 -2.11
N TYR A 24 6.62 -9.53 -1.04
CA TYR A 24 7.75 -8.60 -1.07
C TYR A 24 8.92 -9.14 -1.88
N PHE A 25 9.26 -10.42 -1.72
CA PHE A 25 10.34 -11.06 -2.48
C PHE A 25 10.06 -11.01 -3.99
N LEU A 26 8.86 -11.39 -4.42
CA LEU A 26 8.45 -11.31 -5.82
C LEU A 26 8.40 -9.86 -6.29
N GLY A 27 7.86 -8.95 -5.48
CA GLY A 27 7.83 -7.52 -5.77
C GLY A 27 9.22 -6.96 -6.07
N ILE A 28 10.21 -7.26 -5.22
CA ILE A 28 11.60 -6.86 -5.40
C ILE A 28 12.20 -7.54 -6.64
N LEU A 29 11.99 -8.84 -6.84
CA LEU A 29 12.52 -9.54 -8.00
C LEU A 29 12.01 -8.94 -9.32
N TYR A 30 10.70 -8.73 -9.45
CA TYR A 30 10.10 -8.12 -10.64
C TYR A 30 10.39 -6.63 -10.73
N GLY A 31 10.45 -5.92 -9.60
CA GLY A 31 10.83 -4.50 -9.50
C GLY A 31 12.24 -4.25 -10.03
N PHE A 32 13.19 -5.10 -9.66
CA PHE A 32 14.58 -5.04 -10.09
C PHE A 32 14.70 -5.13 -11.62
N HIS A 33 14.03 -6.11 -12.23
CA HIS A 33 14.02 -6.27 -13.70
C HIS A 33 13.20 -5.19 -14.41
N THR A 34 12.16 -4.67 -13.76
CA THR A 34 11.38 -3.51 -14.25
C THR A 34 12.23 -2.24 -14.27
N GLY A 35 13.00 -1.98 -13.20
CA GLY A 35 13.94 -0.86 -13.12
C GLY A 35 15.03 -0.93 -14.19
N ARG A 36 15.57 -2.13 -14.45
CA ARG A 36 16.50 -2.38 -15.56
C ARG A 36 15.85 -2.13 -16.93
N ALA A 37 14.63 -2.62 -17.15
CA ALA A 37 13.90 -2.38 -18.40
C ALA A 37 13.60 -0.89 -18.61
N LEU A 38 13.23 -0.19 -17.54
CA LEU A 38 13.00 1.25 -17.55
C LEU A 38 14.29 2.02 -17.87
N ALA A 39 15.42 1.66 -17.27
CA ALA A 39 16.71 2.30 -17.55
C ALA A 39 17.08 2.21 -19.03
N ASN A 40 16.93 1.03 -19.62
CA ASN A 40 17.19 0.81 -21.05
C ASN A 40 16.20 1.58 -21.94
N CYS A 41 14.93 1.67 -21.53
CA CYS A 41 13.94 2.47 -22.23
C CYS A 41 14.31 3.97 -22.24
N VAL A 42 14.74 4.49 -21.08
CA VAL A 42 15.18 5.90 -20.93
C VAL A 42 16.48 6.17 -21.70
N ALA A 43 17.39 5.19 -21.76
CA ALA A 43 18.62 5.28 -22.53
C ALA A 43 18.42 5.19 -24.06
N GLY A 44 17.19 4.90 -24.51
CA GLY A 44 16.87 4.77 -25.94
C GLY A 44 17.07 3.36 -26.52
N ALA A 45 17.47 2.37 -25.70
CA ALA A 45 17.59 0.96 -26.10
C ALA A 45 16.23 0.24 -26.23
N GLY A 46 15.13 0.93 -25.88
CA GLY A 46 13.78 0.41 -25.92
C GLY A 46 13.38 -0.40 -24.68
N TRP A 47 12.13 -0.84 -24.67
CA TRP A 47 11.58 -1.66 -23.57
C TRP A 47 11.88 -3.14 -23.81
N SER A 48 12.64 -3.75 -22.88
CA SER A 48 12.89 -5.20 -22.92
C SER A 48 12.95 -5.77 -21.51
N PHE A 49 11.95 -6.58 -21.18
CA PHE A 49 11.84 -7.26 -19.90
C PHE A 49 12.69 -8.54 -19.89
N THR A 50 13.17 -8.94 -18.71
CA THR A 50 14.01 -10.14 -18.57
C THR A 50 13.15 -11.39 -18.81
N PRO A 51 13.56 -12.33 -19.69
CA PRO A 51 12.86 -13.60 -19.86
C PRO A 51 12.81 -14.40 -18.55
N ASP A 52 11.74 -15.15 -18.31
CA ASP A 52 11.54 -15.94 -17.07
C ASP A 52 12.73 -16.88 -16.79
N ALA A 53 13.28 -17.51 -17.84
CA ALA A 53 14.43 -18.39 -17.75
C ALA A 53 15.71 -17.69 -17.22
N ASN A 54 15.79 -16.37 -17.35
CA ASN A 54 16.97 -15.58 -16.97
C ASN A 54 16.76 -14.69 -15.74
N LEU A 55 15.60 -14.76 -15.08
CA LEU A 55 15.27 -13.88 -13.95
C LEU A 55 16.31 -13.92 -12.82
N PHE A 56 16.86 -15.10 -12.52
CA PHE A 56 17.85 -15.26 -11.47
C PHE A 56 19.29 -15.17 -11.99
N THR A 57 19.55 -15.75 -13.16
CA THR A 57 20.90 -15.81 -13.75
C THR A 57 21.40 -14.45 -14.23
N ALA A 58 20.50 -13.53 -14.56
CA ALA A 58 20.85 -12.16 -14.95
C ALA A 58 21.27 -11.29 -13.76
N ILE A 59 20.83 -11.60 -12.53
CA ILE A 59 21.01 -10.73 -11.35
C ILE A 59 22.48 -10.35 -11.12
N PRO A 60 23.44 -11.30 -11.08
CA PRO A 60 24.84 -10.93 -10.87
C PRO A 60 25.34 -9.94 -11.92
N GLY A 61 24.99 -10.12 -13.19
CA GLY A 61 25.39 -9.21 -14.27
C GLY A 61 24.83 -7.79 -14.06
N VAL A 62 23.54 -7.69 -13.74
CA VAL A 62 22.88 -6.39 -13.48
C VAL A 62 23.51 -5.69 -12.27
N VAL A 63 23.82 -6.44 -11.20
CA VAL A 63 24.48 -5.91 -10.00
C VAL A 63 25.87 -5.35 -10.33
N HIS A 64 26.59 -5.94 -11.28
CA HIS A 64 27.87 -5.40 -11.78
C HIS A 64 27.69 -4.21 -12.75
N GLY A 65 26.47 -3.70 -12.93
CA GLY A 65 26.17 -2.56 -13.79
C GLY A 65 25.89 -2.92 -15.25
N ASN A 66 25.77 -4.20 -15.60
CA ASN A 66 25.45 -4.62 -16.97
C ASN A 66 23.92 -4.60 -17.20
N ALA A 67 23.42 -3.51 -17.80
CA ALA A 67 21.99 -3.35 -18.10
C ALA A 67 21.44 -4.31 -19.17
N ALA A 68 22.32 -4.97 -19.94
CA ALA A 68 21.98 -5.97 -20.95
C ALA A 68 22.00 -7.42 -20.42
N ALA A 69 22.36 -7.64 -19.15
CA ALA A 69 22.46 -8.99 -18.60
C ALA A 69 21.12 -9.76 -18.74
N GLY A 70 21.20 -10.99 -19.25
CA GLY A 70 20.04 -11.86 -19.48
C GLY A 70 19.22 -11.55 -20.73
N ILE A 71 19.64 -10.58 -21.55
CA ILE A 71 18.97 -10.18 -22.79
C ILE A 71 19.93 -10.24 -23.97
N SER A 72 19.48 -10.87 -25.06
CA SER A 72 20.20 -10.90 -26.34
C SER A 72 19.72 -9.78 -27.25
N GLY A 73 20.64 -9.18 -28.02
CA GLY A 73 20.30 -8.20 -29.06
C GLY A 73 19.97 -6.80 -28.57
N LEU A 74 20.30 -6.46 -27.32
CA LEU A 74 20.14 -5.09 -26.82
C LEU A 74 21.30 -4.20 -27.30
N HIS A 75 20.99 -3.21 -28.12
CA HIS A 75 21.95 -2.22 -28.60
C HIS A 75 21.94 -0.98 -27.69
N HIS A 76 23.12 -0.47 -27.33
CA HIS A 76 23.32 0.71 -26.46
C HIS A 76 22.68 0.61 -25.06
N PRO A 77 23.12 -0.34 -24.22
CA PRO A 77 22.60 -0.48 -22.85
C PRO A 77 22.79 0.79 -22.02
N ALA A 78 21.88 0.99 -21.05
CA ALA A 78 21.93 2.13 -20.14
C ALA A 78 23.26 2.20 -19.37
N SER A 79 23.70 3.41 -19.01
CA SER A 79 24.86 3.58 -18.14
C SER A 79 24.58 3.03 -16.74
N SER A 80 25.63 2.60 -16.03
CA SER A 80 25.50 2.00 -14.70
C SER A 80 24.79 2.94 -13.70
N LEU A 81 25.08 4.25 -13.77
CA LEU A 81 24.42 5.24 -12.91
C LEU A 81 22.91 5.32 -13.18
N LEU A 82 22.51 5.36 -14.46
CA LEU A 82 21.10 5.43 -14.85
C LEU A 82 20.38 4.13 -14.46
N LEU A 83 21.02 2.99 -14.69
CA LEU A 83 20.52 1.66 -14.30
C LEU A 83 20.16 1.62 -12.83
N TRP A 84 21.12 1.92 -11.95
CA TRP A 84 20.89 1.89 -10.51
C TRP A 84 19.88 2.93 -10.04
N SER A 85 19.87 4.13 -10.63
CA SER A 85 18.88 5.16 -10.31
C SER A 85 17.46 4.69 -10.61
N CYS A 86 17.23 4.07 -11.77
CA CYS A 86 15.93 3.52 -12.14
C CYS A 86 15.55 2.33 -11.27
N ILE A 87 16.49 1.43 -10.95
CA ILE A 87 16.23 0.30 -10.05
C ILE A 87 15.81 0.81 -8.67
N VAL A 88 16.58 1.70 -8.05
CA VAL A 88 16.25 2.26 -6.73
C VAL A 88 14.89 2.96 -6.75
N LEU A 89 14.61 3.75 -7.78
CA LEU A 89 13.32 4.42 -7.92
C LEU A 89 12.16 3.42 -7.99
N VAL A 90 12.27 2.39 -8.83
CA VAL A 90 11.21 1.37 -8.97
C VAL A 90 11.06 0.55 -7.70
N GLU A 91 12.16 0.14 -7.06
CA GLU A 91 12.12 -0.60 -5.79
C GLU A 91 11.43 0.20 -4.68
N LEU A 92 11.72 1.49 -4.56
CA LEU A 92 11.05 2.36 -3.61
C LEU A 92 9.54 2.42 -3.88
N LEU A 93 9.13 2.55 -5.15
CA LEU A 93 7.72 2.55 -5.52
C LEU A 93 7.04 1.21 -5.21
N VAL A 94 7.70 0.08 -5.48
CA VAL A 94 7.18 -1.26 -5.18
C VAL A 94 7.00 -1.44 -3.68
N VAL A 95 8.01 -1.10 -2.88
CA VAL A 95 7.95 -1.22 -1.41
C VAL A 95 6.83 -0.35 -0.85
N VAL A 96 6.69 0.90 -1.32
CA VAL A 96 5.60 1.79 -0.90
C VAL A 96 4.24 1.19 -1.29
N ALA A 97 4.08 0.73 -2.54
CA ALA A 97 2.83 0.14 -3.02
C ALA A 97 2.43 -1.11 -2.22
N LEU A 98 3.37 -2.02 -1.97
CA LEU A 98 3.14 -3.22 -1.16
C LEU A 98 2.80 -2.87 0.28
N SER A 99 3.46 -1.88 0.87
CA SER A 99 3.19 -1.44 2.24
C SER A 99 1.80 -0.81 2.38
N VAL A 100 1.38 -0.02 1.39
CA VAL A 100 0.02 0.55 1.32
C VAL A 100 -1.00 -0.56 1.13
N ALA A 101 -0.77 -1.50 0.21
CA ALA A 101 -1.66 -2.64 -0.02
C ALA A 101 -1.80 -3.52 1.23
N LEU A 102 -0.68 -3.79 1.92
CA LEU A 102 -0.65 -4.53 3.17
C LEU A 102 -1.45 -3.81 4.25
N LYS A 103 -1.25 -2.48 4.40
CA LYS A 103 -2.04 -1.66 5.32
C LYS A 103 -3.53 -1.73 5.00
N MET A 104 -3.91 -1.56 3.74
CA MET A 104 -5.31 -1.66 3.30
C MET A 104 -5.90 -3.04 3.59
N ALA A 105 -5.11 -4.11 3.39
CA ALA A 105 -5.53 -5.46 3.72
C ALA A 105 -5.71 -5.68 5.22
N PHE A 106 -4.85 -5.12 6.06
CA PHE A 106 -5.02 -5.17 7.52
C PHE A 106 -6.20 -4.32 7.98
N ASP A 107 -6.39 -3.12 7.43
CA ASP A 107 -7.54 -2.27 7.75
C ASP A 107 -8.85 -2.95 7.31
N ARG A 108 -8.81 -3.71 6.20
CA ARG A 108 -9.96 -4.45 5.66
C ARG A 108 -10.18 -5.82 6.29
N TRP A 109 -9.19 -6.59 6.71
CA TRP A 109 -9.41 -7.97 7.18
C TRP A 109 -8.69 -8.30 8.49
N GLY A 110 -8.03 -7.32 9.10
CA GLY A 110 -7.25 -7.50 10.30
C GLY A 110 -8.09 -7.72 11.57
N PRO A 111 -7.46 -8.26 12.62
CA PRO A 111 -8.12 -8.61 13.88
C PRO A 111 -8.65 -7.40 14.66
N ASN A 112 -8.11 -6.20 14.44
CA ASN A 112 -8.59 -4.95 15.04
C ASN A 112 -9.75 -4.31 14.26
N ARG A 113 -10.33 -5.02 13.29
CA ARG A 113 -11.51 -4.52 12.57
C ARG A 113 -12.66 -4.42 13.56
N VAL A 114 -13.03 -3.19 13.93
CA VAL A 114 -14.23 -2.92 14.73
C VAL A 114 -15.44 -3.25 13.87
N GLN A 115 -15.92 -4.49 13.94
CA GLN A 115 -17.17 -4.87 13.29
C GLN A 115 -18.33 -4.19 14.05
N GLY A 116 -19.19 -3.47 13.33
CA GLY A 116 -20.37 -2.83 13.90
C GLY A 116 -20.20 -1.38 14.40
N MET A 117 -19.04 -0.75 14.20
CA MET A 117 -18.96 0.72 14.27
C MET A 117 -19.57 1.30 12.99
N ALA A 118 -20.61 2.11 13.12
CA ALA A 118 -21.11 2.92 12.01
C ALA A 118 -19.93 3.69 11.38
N SER A 119 -19.87 3.73 10.04
CA SER A 119 -18.85 4.55 9.36
C SER A 119 -18.92 6.00 9.85
N ARG A 120 -17.87 6.82 9.69
CA ARG A 120 -17.94 8.23 10.15
C ARG A 120 -19.15 8.97 9.58
N ASP A 121 -19.49 8.69 8.32
CA ASP A 121 -20.63 9.29 7.64
C ASP A 121 -21.95 8.75 8.18
N GLU A 122 -22.02 7.46 8.47
CA GLU A 122 -23.20 6.78 9.02
C GLU A 122 -23.41 7.14 10.50
N ALA A 123 -22.33 7.36 11.27
CA ALA A 123 -22.38 7.92 12.61
C ALA A 123 -22.79 9.40 12.57
N GLU A 124 -22.35 10.16 11.57
CA GLU A 124 -22.79 11.54 11.36
C GLU A 124 -24.26 11.62 10.98
N ASP A 125 -24.76 10.68 10.18
CA ASP A 125 -26.16 10.60 9.76
C ASP A 125 -27.08 10.12 10.90
N LEU A 126 -26.65 9.09 11.64
CA LEU A 126 -27.41 8.53 12.76
C LEU A 126 -27.37 9.41 14.02
N LEU A 127 -26.22 10.00 14.36
CA LEU A 127 -26.09 10.87 15.53
C LEU A 127 -26.37 12.34 15.20
N GLY A 128 -26.36 12.71 13.92
CA GLY A 128 -26.63 14.07 13.47
C GLY A 128 -25.73 15.09 14.14
N ARG A 129 -24.44 14.80 14.37
CA ARG A 129 -23.59 15.59 15.27
C ARG A 129 -23.44 17.04 14.80
N THR A 130 -23.37 17.27 13.49
CA THR A 130 -23.40 18.60 12.86
C THR A 130 -24.76 19.27 13.02
N ARG A 131 -25.85 18.51 12.92
CA ARG A 131 -27.21 19.01 13.16
C ARG A 131 -27.39 19.42 14.63
N LEU A 132 -26.95 18.60 15.57
CA LEU A 132 -26.96 18.88 17.01
C LEU A 132 -26.09 20.09 17.37
N ARG A 133 -24.94 20.26 16.71
CA ARG A 133 -24.13 21.49 16.82
C ARG A 133 -24.87 22.72 16.32
N LYS A 134 -25.60 22.63 15.20
CA LYS A 134 -26.38 23.75 14.66
C LYS A 134 -27.52 24.15 15.60
N VAL A 135 -28.14 23.21 16.31
CA VAL A 135 -29.23 23.48 17.26
C VAL A 135 -28.76 23.58 18.72
N SER A 136 -27.44 23.68 18.97
CA SER A 136 -26.88 23.66 20.33
C SER A 136 -27.44 24.79 21.22
N GLY A 137 -27.73 25.95 20.65
CA GLY A 137 -28.36 27.08 21.35
C GLY A 137 -29.80 26.84 21.81
N VAL A 138 -30.50 25.87 21.21
CA VAL A 138 -31.86 25.47 21.59
C VAL A 138 -31.81 24.32 22.61
N VAL A 139 -30.87 23.39 22.45
CA VAL A 139 -30.73 22.22 23.32
C VAL A 139 -30.06 22.57 24.65
N ARG A 140 -29.08 23.48 24.62
CA ARG A 140 -28.34 23.98 25.79
C ARG A 140 -28.32 25.51 25.79
N PRO A 141 -29.48 26.17 25.97
CA PRO A 141 -29.57 27.63 26.01
C PRO A 141 -28.85 28.22 27.22
N ASP A 142 -28.63 27.42 28.27
CA ASP A 142 -27.82 27.75 29.44
C ASP A 142 -26.33 27.99 29.10
N LEU A 143 -25.79 27.23 28.14
CA LEU A 143 -24.39 27.35 27.71
C LEU A 143 -24.21 28.18 26.45
N TYR A 144 -25.16 28.09 25.50
CA TYR A 144 -25.03 28.65 24.16
C TYR A 144 -26.14 29.63 23.79
N GLY A 145 -27.08 29.92 24.70
CA GLY A 145 -28.08 30.96 24.49
C GLY A 145 -27.39 32.32 24.35
N LYS A 146 -27.85 33.12 23.39
CA LYS A 146 -27.44 34.53 23.31
C LYS A 146 -27.75 35.18 24.65
N LYS A 147 -26.71 35.60 25.38
CA LYS A 147 -26.85 36.39 26.62
C LYS A 147 -27.82 37.52 26.33
N GLY A 148 -29.04 37.38 26.85
CA GLY A 148 -30.05 38.43 26.78
C GLY A 148 -29.42 39.68 27.34
N ARG A 149 -29.31 40.70 26.51
CA ARG A 149 -28.90 42.06 26.88
C ARG A 149 -29.84 42.51 27.99
N VAL A 150 -29.37 42.46 29.24
CA VAL A 150 -30.04 43.07 30.38
C VAL A 150 -30.08 44.56 30.08
N ARG A 151 -31.24 45.06 29.65
CA ARG A 151 -31.54 46.49 29.59
C ARG A 151 -31.69 46.94 31.04
N GLY A 152 -30.67 47.64 31.53
CA GLY A 152 -30.82 48.56 32.66
C GLY A 152 -31.62 49.79 32.25
#